data_AF-A0A963H9B5-F1
#
_entry.id   AF-A0A963H9B5-F1
#
_cell.length_a   1.000
_cell.length_b   1.000
_cell.length_c   1.000
_cell.angle_alpha   90.00
_cell.angle_beta   90.00
_cell.angle_gamma   90.00
#
_symmetry.space_group_name_H-M   'P 1'
#
loop_
_entity.id
_entity.type
_entity.pdbx_description
1 polymer ?
#
loop_
_entity_poly.entity_id
_entity_poly.type
_entity_poly.pdbx_seq_one_letter_code
_entity_poly.pdbx_strand_id
1 'polypeptide(L)'
;RTADVVGLDTLAHVIKTMQDTLPDDPWHGHYAVPAWLSTLIASGALGQKTRCGIFRKDGRTIKVLDLAAQDYRESVAEIDPAVLAILRNRDQAEKFTQLRASEHPQAQFLWAIFRDIFHYAAFHLAGIADNARDIDFAMRWGFGWAQGPFESWQAAGWQAIAEAVKADVDAGRAMSPAALPAWVFGGVAQRGVHTPEGSYSASADTYQPRSTLPVYQRQIFPERVLGEQAAAGCTVWENEGVRLWKLPQIDEGIAIVSVTTRNHTLGRDVIIGLQHAVARAEADFHALVLWHEAPFAFGANLKEVAEAIAAGQFDLLEKYVAEFQNTAMALKYAQVPVVAAVQGMALGGGCEFLMHAAKRVIALESYIGLVEAGVGLIPAGGGCKEFAIRAAQQAARTAGNDPFEFIQPVFMTIAMATVSKSGVQARELGFAVDSDKIVFNANELLYVALREARALAEAGHCARLSPRRIKVAGRTGIANCEMMLANMKEGGMISAHDYAVARAAAVALCGGDIETGSLVDEQWLLSVERKLFVELLKNEKTQQRIRHTLETGKPLRN
;
A
#
# COMPACT_ATOMS: atom_id res chain seq x y z
N ARG A 1 5.18 -14.74 18.67
CA ARG A 1 5.40 -14.41 17.24
C ARG A 1 6.15 -13.09 17.05
N THR A 2 5.68 -11.94 17.58
CA THR A 2 6.46 -10.68 17.52
C THR A 2 7.84 -10.83 18.16
N ALA A 3 7.91 -11.48 19.34
CA ALA A 3 9.18 -11.82 19.99
C ALA A 3 10.13 -12.61 19.07
N ASP A 4 9.63 -13.61 18.32
CA ASP A 4 10.45 -14.36 17.35
C ASP A 4 10.90 -13.53 16.15
N VAL A 5 10.12 -12.53 15.73
CA VAL A 5 10.48 -11.63 14.62
C VAL A 5 11.63 -10.72 15.04
N VAL A 6 11.53 -10.12 16.24
CA VAL A 6 12.53 -9.20 16.77
C VAL A 6 13.81 -9.94 17.24
N GLY A 7 13.63 -11.10 17.86
CA GLY A 7 14.69 -11.89 18.49
C GLY A 7 14.45 -12.06 19.99
N LEU A 8 14.51 -13.31 20.47
CA LEU A 8 14.26 -13.63 21.88
C LEU A 8 15.34 -13.08 22.82
N ASP A 9 16.59 -13.03 22.35
CA ASP A 9 17.72 -12.39 23.01
C ASP A 9 17.55 -10.88 23.11
N THR A 10 17.14 -10.22 22.03
CA THR A 10 16.83 -8.78 22.05
C THR A 10 15.74 -8.47 23.08
N LEU A 11 14.68 -9.28 23.12
CA LEU A 11 13.62 -9.14 24.12
C LEU A 11 14.17 -9.30 25.55
N ALA A 12 15.02 -10.30 25.80
CA ALA A 12 15.63 -10.52 27.10
C ALA A 12 16.51 -9.33 27.53
N HIS A 13 17.26 -8.71 26.61
CA HIS A 13 18.04 -7.50 26.91
C HIS A 13 17.16 -6.30 27.28
N VAL A 14 16.01 -6.12 26.62
CA VAL A 14 15.05 -5.06 26.96
C VAL A 14 14.46 -5.31 28.35
N ILE A 15 14.04 -6.54 28.65
CA ILE A 15 13.53 -6.92 29.99
C ILE A 15 14.60 -6.67 31.06
N LYS A 16 15.84 -7.11 30.81
CA LYS A 16 16.98 -6.89 31.72
C LYS A 16 17.21 -5.41 31.99
N THR A 17 17.13 -4.57 30.95
CA THR A 17 17.28 -3.12 31.09
C THR A 17 16.20 -2.56 32.00
N MET A 18 14.93 -2.92 31.80
CA MET A 18 13.83 -2.49 32.67
C MET A 18 14.00 -2.99 34.10
N GLN A 19 14.42 -4.25 34.28
CA GLN A 19 14.71 -4.84 35.57
C GLN A 19 15.84 -4.10 36.31
N ASP A 20 16.89 -3.67 35.60
CA ASP A 20 18.05 -3.05 36.24
C ASP A 20 17.82 -1.54 36.52
N THR A 21 16.97 -0.86 35.75
CA THR A 21 16.84 0.61 35.79
C THR A 21 15.55 1.13 36.40
N LEU A 22 14.53 0.28 36.61
CA LEU A 22 13.22 0.68 37.12
C LEU A 22 12.85 -0.02 38.45
N PRO A 23 13.66 0.09 39.52
CA PRO A 23 13.41 -0.61 40.79
C PRO A 23 12.13 -0.15 41.49
N ASP A 24 11.71 1.09 41.26
CA ASP A 24 10.55 1.71 41.90
C ASP A 24 9.25 1.58 41.07
N ASP A 25 9.32 0.91 39.91
CA ASP A 25 8.14 0.71 39.06
C ASP A 25 7.17 -0.30 39.70
N PRO A 26 5.87 0.01 39.82
CA PRO A 26 4.90 -0.91 40.41
C PRO A 26 4.73 -2.26 39.70
N TRP A 27 5.23 -2.41 38.47
CA TRP A 27 5.27 -3.66 37.70
C TRP A 27 6.65 -4.34 37.74
N HIS A 28 7.64 -3.79 38.45
CA HIS A 28 9.01 -4.30 38.51
C HIS A 28 9.10 -5.80 38.81
N GLY A 29 8.24 -6.31 39.69
CA GLY A 29 8.19 -7.74 40.04
C GLY A 29 7.92 -8.69 38.85
N HIS A 30 7.41 -8.17 37.73
CA HIS A 30 7.17 -8.90 36.49
C HIS A 30 8.28 -8.74 35.45
N TYR A 31 9.26 -7.86 35.69
CA TYR A 31 10.42 -7.65 34.80
C TYR A 31 11.46 -8.75 35.02
N ALA A 32 11.09 -9.98 34.73
CA ALA A 32 11.99 -11.13 34.80
C ALA A 32 11.83 -12.00 33.56
N VAL A 33 12.96 -12.43 33.00
CA VAL A 33 12.97 -13.40 31.90
C VAL A 33 12.59 -14.77 32.47
N PRO A 34 11.50 -15.40 32.03
CA PRO A 34 11.13 -16.72 32.53
C PRO A 34 12.20 -17.78 32.23
N ALA A 35 12.28 -18.82 33.06
CA ALA A 35 13.27 -19.88 32.89
C ALA A 35 13.21 -20.54 31.50
N TRP A 36 12.01 -20.81 30.98
CA TRP A 36 11.83 -21.40 29.65
C TRP A 36 12.41 -20.52 28.53
N LEU A 37 12.31 -19.19 28.65
CA LEU A 37 12.82 -18.25 27.66
C LEU A 37 14.35 -18.21 27.72
N SER A 38 14.91 -18.23 28.93
CA SER A 38 16.36 -18.33 29.14
C SER A 38 16.94 -19.61 28.53
N THR A 39 16.26 -20.75 28.67
CA THR A 39 16.66 -22.02 28.06
C THR A 39 16.64 -21.98 26.53
N LEU A 40 15.64 -21.35 25.91
CA LEU A 40 15.61 -21.16 24.46
C LEU A 40 16.81 -20.33 23.97
N ILE A 41 17.11 -19.23 24.66
CA ILE A 41 18.24 -18.37 24.30
C ILE A 41 19.57 -19.12 24.44
N ALA A 42 19.77 -19.84 25.55
CA ALA A 42 20.97 -20.62 25.80
C ALA A 42 21.19 -21.75 24.78
N SER A 43 20.11 -22.31 24.22
CA SER A 43 20.15 -23.33 23.15
C SER A 43 20.26 -22.74 21.73
N GLY A 44 20.35 -21.41 21.58
CA GLY A 44 20.47 -20.74 20.29
C GLY A 44 19.15 -20.63 19.51
N ALA A 45 18.01 -20.93 20.14
CA ALA A 45 16.68 -20.76 19.55
C ALA A 45 16.22 -19.30 19.69
N LEU A 46 16.77 -18.41 18.87
CA LEU A 46 16.59 -16.96 18.97
C LEU A 46 15.41 -16.38 18.18
N GLY A 47 14.57 -17.21 17.56
CA GLY A 47 13.45 -16.78 16.72
C GLY A 47 13.70 -16.97 15.22
N GLN A 48 13.13 -16.08 14.40
CA GLN A 48 13.16 -16.21 12.93
C GLN A 48 14.56 -16.13 12.34
N LYS A 49 15.45 -15.33 12.95
CA LYS A 49 16.86 -15.20 12.52
C LYS A 49 17.64 -16.52 12.59
N THR A 50 17.27 -17.41 13.51
CA THR A 50 17.82 -18.76 13.66
C THR A 50 16.86 -19.85 13.17
N ARG A 51 15.73 -19.45 12.54
CA ARG A 51 14.63 -20.33 12.07
C ARG A 51 13.96 -21.18 13.17
N CYS A 52 14.21 -20.87 14.45
CA CYS A 52 13.77 -21.62 15.61
C CYS A 52 13.71 -20.70 16.84
N GLY A 53 12.57 -20.64 17.55
CA GLY A 53 12.31 -19.80 18.73
C GLY A 53 11.11 -20.31 19.52
N ILE A 54 10.16 -19.46 19.94
CA ILE A 54 8.87 -19.96 20.47
C ILE A 54 8.13 -20.74 19.38
N PHE A 55 8.32 -20.32 18.13
CA PHE A 55 7.80 -21.00 16.95
C PHE A 55 8.95 -21.51 16.07
N ARG A 56 8.76 -22.68 15.45
CA ARG A 56 9.63 -23.19 14.39
C ARG A 56 8.82 -23.67 13.20
N LYS A 57 9.40 -23.62 12.00
CA LYS A 57 8.75 -24.06 10.76
C LYS A 57 9.39 -25.34 10.25
N ASP A 58 8.60 -26.42 10.23
CA ASP A 58 9.00 -27.72 9.73
C ASP A 58 8.29 -27.96 8.38
N GLY A 59 8.97 -27.62 7.28
CA GLY A 59 8.37 -27.66 5.95
C GLY A 59 7.23 -26.65 5.79
N ARG A 60 5.98 -27.10 5.71
CA ARG A 60 4.78 -26.24 5.66
C ARG A 60 4.10 -26.08 7.02
N THR A 61 4.44 -26.91 8.00
CA THR A 61 3.81 -26.92 9.33
C THR A 61 4.49 -25.94 10.25
N ILE A 62 3.70 -25.18 11.02
CA ILE A 62 4.20 -24.33 12.11
C ILE A 62 4.06 -25.11 13.40
N LYS A 63 5.15 -25.24 14.14
CA LYS A 63 5.17 -25.82 15.48
C LYS A 63 5.43 -24.74 16.53
N VAL A 64 4.89 -24.95 17.72
CA VAL A 64 4.99 -24.06 18.88
C VAL A 64 5.59 -24.83 20.05
N LEU A 65 6.42 -24.16 20.86
CA LEU A 65 7.01 -24.74 22.06
C LEU A 65 5.90 -25.19 23.02
N ASP A 66 6.00 -26.44 23.46
CA ASP A 66 5.24 -27.01 24.56
C ASP A 66 6.12 -26.99 25.83
N LEU A 67 5.71 -26.21 26.82
CA LEU A 67 6.46 -26.05 28.06
C LEU A 67 6.46 -27.31 28.94
N ALA A 68 5.44 -28.16 28.84
CA ALA A 68 5.38 -29.40 29.61
C ALA A 68 6.28 -30.46 28.99
N ALA A 69 6.27 -30.57 27.65
CA ALA A 69 7.11 -31.53 26.94
C ALA A 69 8.57 -31.06 26.75
N GLN A 70 8.84 -29.76 26.90
CA GLN A 70 10.12 -29.12 26.55
C GLN A 70 10.54 -29.39 25.09
N ASP A 71 9.55 -29.60 24.21
CA ASP A 71 9.72 -29.79 22.76
C ASP A 71 8.55 -29.10 22.03
N TYR A 72 8.51 -29.17 20.70
CA TYR A 72 7.53 -28.47 19.90
C TYR A 72 6.40 -29.40 19.47
N ARG A 73 5.17 -28.92 19.66
CA ARG A 73 3.95 -29.54 19.11
C ARG A 73 3.43 -28.76 17.91
N GLU A 74 2.57 -29.38 17.11
CA GLU A 74 1.89 -28.66 16.04
C GLU A 74 1.03 -27.52 16.60
N SER A 75 1.12 -26.36 15.96
CA SER A 75 0.34 -25.19 16.34
C SER A 75 -1.10 -25.36 15.86
N VAL A 76 -1.98 -25.81 16.76
CA VAL A 76 -3.43 -25.82 16.53
C VAL A 76 -3.99 -24.41 16.74
N ALA A 77 -4.43 -23.76 15.65
CA ALA A 77 -4.99 -22.40 15.68
C ALA A 77 -6.49 -22.42 16.04
N GLU A 78 -6.84 -23.19 17.06
CA GLU A 78 -8.22 -23.37 17.49
C GLU A 78 -8.63 -22.28 18.49
N ILE A 79 -9.79 -21.70 18.24
CA ILE A 79 -10.43 -20.74 19.12
C ILE A 79 -11.80 -21.28 19.49
N ASP A 80 -12.18 -21.14 20.76
CA ASP A 80 -13.50 -21.57 21.20
C ASP A 80 -14.60 -20.80 20.44
N PRO A 81 -15.66 -21.47 19.94
CA PRO A 81 -16.70 -20.81 19.15
C PRO A 81 -17.41 -19.66 19.88
N ALA A 82 -17.60 -19.74 21.20
CA ALA A 82 -18.24 -18.68 21.98
C ALA A 82 -17.32 -17.45 22.09
N VAL A 83 -16.02 -17.66 22.27
CA VAL A 83 -15.02 -16.57 22.28
C VAL A 83 -14.91 -15.93 20.89
N LEU A 84 -14.91 -16.75 19.84
CA LEU A 84 -14.90 -16.25 18.47
C LEU A 84 -16.13 -15.38 18.15
N ALA A 85 -17.30 -15.72 18.70
CA ALA A 85 -18.50 -14.91 18.57
C ALA A 85 -18.33 -13.53 19.22
N ILE A 86 -17.75 -13.46 20.43
CA ILE A 86 -17.42 -12.20 21.10
C ILE A 86 -16.47 -11.35 20.25
N LEU A 87 -15.40 -11.96 19.72
CA LEU A 87 -14.39 -11.24 18.91
C LEU A 87 -14.92 -10.71 17.57
N ARG A 88 -15.95 -11.35 17.02
CA ARG A 88 -16.64 -10.90 15.79
C ARG A 88 -17.56 -9.71 16.02
N ASN A 89 -17.88 -9.37 17.27
CA ASN A 89 -18.70 -8.19 17.56
C ASN A 89 -17.98 -6.91 17.10
N ARG A 90 -18.69 -6.05 16.38
CA ARG A 90 -18.16 -4.76 15.90
C ARG A 90 -18.32 -3.65 16.93
N ASP A 91 -19.28 -3.79 17.86
CA ASP A 91 -19.40 -2.91 19.01
C ASP A 91 -18.29 -3.24 20.01
N GLN A 92 -17.36 -2.29 20.21
CA GLN A 92 -16.24 -2.49 21.12
C GLN A 92 -16.70 -2.51 22.58
N ALA A 93 -17.67 -1.68 22.96
CA ALA A 93 -18.15 -1.62 24.34
C ALA A 93 -18.81 -2.94 24.74
N GLU A 94 -19.66 -3.48 23.88
CA GLU A 94 -20.29 -4.78 24.11
C GLU A 94 -19.26 -5.92 24.12
N LYS A 95 -18.30 -5.90 23.19
CA LYS A 95 -17.21 -6.90 23.14
C LYS A 95 -16.42 -6.96 24.45
N PHE A 96 -15.96 -5.82 24.96
CA PHE A 96 -15.19 -5.78 26.19
C PHE A 96 -16.02 -6.21 27.40
N THR A 97 -17.30 -5.82 27.43
CA THR A 97 -18.25 -6.28 28.46
C THR A 97 -18.39 -7.80 28.46
N GLN A 98 -18.58 -8.41 27.28
CA GLN A 98 -18.69 -9.86 27.11
C GLN A 98 -17.37 -10.59 27.46
N LEU A 99 -16.22 -10.03 27.08
CA LEU A 99 -14.91 -10.61 27.42
C LEU A 99 -14.72 -10.66 28.95
N ARG A 100 -15.05 -9.59 29.65
CA ARG A 100 -14.92 -9.52 31.12
C ARG A 100 -15.90 -10.44 31.84
N ALA A 101 -17.13 -10.56 31.34
CA ALA A 101 -18.17 -11.38 31.95
C ALA A 101 -17.98 -12.89 31.72
N SER A 102 -17.17 -13.28 30.74
CA SER A 102 -16.97 -14.68 30.38
C SER A 102 -16.09 -15.42 31.40
N GLU A 103 -16.54 -16.62 31.78
CA GLU A 103 -15.76 -17.55 32.60
C GLU A 103 -14.78 -18.41 31.76
N HIS A 104 -14.83 -18.28 30.42
CA HIS A 104 -13.96 -19.07 29.55
C HIS A 104 -12.50 -18.59 29.64
N PRO A 105 -11.51 -19.49 29.86
CA PRO A 105 -10.11 -19.09 30.07
C PRO A 105 -9.52 -18.22 28.94
N GLN A 106 -9.87 -18.48 27.68
CA GLN A 106 -9.41 -17.67 26.55
C GLN A 106 -9.96 -16.22 26.61
N ALA A 107 -11.21 -16.03 27.02
CA ALA A 107 -11.80 -14.69 27.14
C ALA A 107 -11.21 -13.93 28.34
N GLN A 108 -11.04 -14.62 29.48
CA GLN A 108 -10.37 -14.07 30.66
C GLN A 108 -8.94 -13.64 30.36
N PHE A 109 -8.20 -14.42 29.58
CA PHE A 109 -6.85 -14.09 29.14
C PHE A 109 -6.82 -12.82 28.29
N LEU A 110 -7.73 -12.68 27.33
CA LEU A 110 -7.83 -11.48 26.50
C LEU A 110 -8.22 -10.25 27.32
N TRP A 111 -9.21 -10.37 28.22
CA TRP A 111 -9.57 -9.28 29.14
C TRP A 111 -8.39 -8.86 30.02
N ALA A 112 -7.66 -9.82 30.59
CA ALA A 112 -6.50 -9.54 31.43
C ALA A 112 -5.43 -8.74 30.68
N ILE A 113 -5.09 -9.13 29.45
CA ILE A 113 -4.14 -8.40 28.61
C ILE A 113 -4.56 -6.94 28.45
N PHE A 114 -5.79 -6.68 28.01
CA PHE A 114 -6.24 -5.31 27.78
C PHE A 114 -6.36 -4.50 29.08
N ARG A 115 -6.91 -5.09 30.14
CA ARG A 115 -6.99 -4.46 31.47
C ARG A 115 -5.61 -3.99 31.93
N ASP A 116 -4.62 -4.88 31.89
CA ASP A 116 -3.28 -4.55 32.38
C ASP A 116 -2.56 -3.55 31.46
N ILE A 117 -2.78 -3.60 30.15
CA ILE A 117 -2.29 -2.57 29.21
C ILE A 117 -2.91 -1.21 29.53
N PHE A 118 -4.23 -1.13 29.72
CA PHE A 118 -4.92 0.13 30.05
C PHE A 118 -4.46 0.68 31.38
N HIS A 119 -4.31 -0.19 32.39
CA HIS A 119 -3.80 0.18 33.70
C HIS A 119 -2.37 0.74 33.61
N TYR A 120 -1.46 0.01 32.96
CA TYR A 120 -0.07 0.42 32.79
C TYR A 120 0.04 1.73 32.01
N ALA A 121 -0.65 1.83 30.86
CA ALA A 121 -0.62 3.03 30.03
C ALA A 121 -1.15 4.26 30.77
N ALA A 122 -2.26 4.14 31.50
CA ALA A 122 -2.79 5.27 32.27
C ALA A 122 -1.85 5.70 33.40
N PHE A 123 -1.29 4.74 34.14
CA PHE A 123 -0.37 5.04 35.24
C PHE A 123 0.85 5.83 34.76
N HIS A 124 1.46 5.40 33.65
CA HIS A 124 2.70 6.00 33.16
C HIS A 124 2.50 7.25 32.30
N LEU A 125 1.31 7.50 31.74
CA LEU A 125 1.09 8.56 30.73
C LEU A 125 1.77 9.90 31.05
N ALA A 126 1.63 10.38 32.29
CA ALA A 126 2.19 11.67 32.72
C ALA A 126 3.73 11.72 32.71
N GLY A 127 4.40 10.57 32.83
CA GLY A 127 5.86 10.47 32.91
C GLY A 127 6.55 10.08 31.60
N ILE A 128 5.82 9.54 30.61
CA ILE A 128 6.43 8.96 29.40
C ILE A 128 6.01 9.63 28.08
N ALA A 129 5.00 10.50 28.09
CA ALA A 129 4.52 11.18 26.89
C ALA A 129 3.90 12.54 27.21
N ASP A 130 3.84 13.42 26.21
CA ASP A 130 3.21 14.74 26.35
C ASP A 130 1.68 14.61 26.43
N ASN A 131 1.10 13.69 25.65
CA ASN A 131 -0.34 13.39 25.67
C ASN A 131 -0.66 11.97 25.17
N ALA A 132 -1.93 11.56 25.31
CA ALA A 132 -2.39 10.21 24.93
C ALA A 132 -2.16 9.85 23.45
N ARG A 133 -2.13 10.85 22.54
CA ARG A 133 -1.90 10.63 21.09
C ARG A 133 -0.54 10.00 20.85
N ASP A 134 0.47 10.42 21.60
CA ASP A 134 1.85 10.02 21.37
C ASP A 134 2.04 8.53 21.70
N ILE A 135 1.37 8.04 22.74
CA ILE A 135 1.35 6.60 23.08
C ILE A 135 0.61 5.80 22.02
N ASP A 136 -0.55 6.27 21.58
CA ASP A 136 -1.33 5.56 20.57
C ASP A 136 -0.59 5.47 19.23
N PHE A 137 0.02 6.56 18.79
CA PHE A 137 0.86 6.57 17.59
C PHE A 137 2.13 5.75 17.78
N ALA A 138 2.79 5.77 18.95
CA ALA A 138 3.93 4.90 19.22
C ALA A 138 3.56 3.41 19.08
N MET A 139 2.37 3.02 19.55
CA MET A 139 1.88 1.64 19.41
C MET A 139 1.50 1.28 17.97
N ARG A 140 0.88 2.20 17.24
CA ARG A 140 0.52 2.01 15.83
C ARG A 140 1.75 1.92 14.94
N TRP A 141 2.65 2.89 15.04
CA TRP A 141 3.85 2.98 14.20
C TRP A 141 4.94 1.99 14.60
N GLY A 142 5.17 1.80 15.90
CA GLY A 142 6.24 0.96 16.42
C GLY A 142 5.88 -0.53 16.46
N PHE A 143 4.63 -0.86 16.78
CA PHE A 143 4.19 -2.26 16.98
C PHE A 143 3.11 -2.71 15.98
N GLY A 144 2.71 -1.87 15.02
CA GLY A 144 1.77 -2.23 13.97
C GLY A 144 0.34 -2.44 14.46
N TRP A 145 -0.04 -1.80 15.56
CA TRP A 145 -1.41 -1.87 16.07
C TRP A 145 -2.37 -1.10 15.16
N ALA A 146 -3.61 -1.56 15.04
CA ALA A 146 -4.64 -0.85 14.27
C ALA A 146 -5.17 0.38 15.02
N GLN A 147 -5.23 0.29 16.35
CA GLN A 147 -5.62 1.36 17.27
C GLN A 147 -4.70 1.28 18.48
N GLY A 148 -4.33 2.42 19.04
CA GLY A 148 -3.58 2.44 20.29
C GLY A 148 -4.40 2.01 21.51
N PRO A 149 -3.75 1.84 22.68
CA PRO A 149 -4.44 1.47 23.92
C PRO A 149 -5.51 2.48 24.33
N PHE A 150 -5.27 3.78 24.16
CA PHE A 150 -6.21 4.81 24.59
C PHE A 150 -7.40 4.94 23.62
N GLU A 151 -7.17 4.85 22.31
CA GLU A 151 -8.21 4.68 21.29
C GLU A 151 -9.10 3.47 21.59
N SER A 152 -8.50 2.31 21.89
CA SER A 152 -9.24 1.08 22.18
C SER A 152 -10.08 1.20 23.45
N TRP A 153 -9.53 1.78 24.50
CA TRP A 153 -10.24 2.05 25.75
C TRP A 153 -11.42 3.02 25.51
N GLN A 154 -11.17 4.15 24.86
CA GLN A 154 -12.21 5.13 24.59
C GLN A 154 -13.33 4.57 23.72
N ALA A 155 -13.01 3.79 22.67
CA ALA A 155 -13.99 3.13 21.81
C ALA A 155 -14.85 2.10 22.56
N ALA A 156 -14.30 1.48 23.62
CA ALA A 156 -15.00 0.52 24.47
C ALA A 156 -15.85 1.17 25.57
N GLY A 157 -15.89 2.49 25.66
CA GLY A 157 -16.58 3.23 26.71
C GLY A 157 -15.66 3.51 27.90
N TRP A 158 -15.09 4.73 27.91
CA TRP A 158 -14.03 5.13 28.83
C TRP A 158 -14.36 4.84 30.31
N GLN A 159 -15.48 5.39 30.81
CA GLN A 159 -15.86 5.29 32.21
C GLN A 159 -16.11 3.83 32.66
N ALA A 160 -16.85 3.06 31.86
CA ALA A 160 -17.16 1.67 32.18
C ALA A 160 -15.90 0.81 32.29
N ILE A 161 -14.94 1.00 31.38
CA ILE A 161 -13.65 0.33 31.43
C ILE A 161 -12.81 0.80 32.62
N ALA A 162 -12.81 2.09 32.94
CA ALA A 162 -12.07 2.63 34.09
C ALA A 162 -12.55 2.00 35.41
N GLU A 163 -13.86 1.94 35.61
CA GLU A 163 -14.50 1.29 36.76
C GLU A 163 -14.21 -0.21 36.78
N ALA A 164 -14.21 -0.86 35.61
CA ALA A 164 -13.89 -2.27 35.49
C ALA A 164 -12.43 -2.59 35.88
N VAL A 165 -11.48 -1.81 35.37
CA VAL A 165 -10.05 -1.93 35.71
C VAL A 165 -9.84 -1.67 37.19
N LYS A 166 -10.44 -0.60 37.74
CA LYS A 166 -10.36 -0.30 39.18
C LYS A 166 -10.87 -1.46 40.04
N ALA A 167 -12.03 -2.00 39.72
CA ALA A 167 -12.60 -3.13 40.46
C ALA A 167 -11.73 -4.39 40.39
N ASP A 168 -11.00 -4.59 39.28
CA ASP A 168 -10.06 -5.70 39.13
C ASP A 168 -8.75 -5.47 39.90
N VAL A 169 -8.25 -4.23 39.95
CA VAL A 169 -7.10 -3.84 40.79
C VAL A 169 -7.45 -4.03 42.27
N ASP A 170 -8.59 -3.50 42.72
CA ASP A 170 -9.04 -3.58 44.12
C ASP A 170 -9.25 -5.05 44.56
N ALA A 171 -9.62 -5.92 43.63
CA ALA A 171 -9.78 -7.35 43.87
C ALA A 171 -8.50 -8.19 43.67
N GLY A 172 -7.34 -7.56 43.45
CA GLY A 172 -6.06 -8.25 43.28
C GLY A 172 -5.94 -9.09 41.99
N ARG A 173 -6.74 -8.79 40.96
CA ARG A 173 -6.72 -9.50 39.67
C ARG A 173 -5.76 -8.88 38.65
N ALA A 174 -5.36 -7.62 38.83
CA ALA A 174 -4.39 -6.92 37.98
C ALA A 174 -2.95 -7.29 38.32
N MET A 175 -2.01 -7.03 37.40
CA MET A 175 -0.59 -7.31 37.60
C MET A 175 0.07 -6.47 38.70
N SER A 176 -0.45 -5.26 38.96
CA SER A 176 0.07 -4.34 39.96
C SER A 176 -1.04 -3.81 40.87
N PRO A 177 -0.78 -3.60 42.18
CA PRO A 177 -1.73 -2.97 43.10
C PRO A 177 -1.76 -1.44 42.98
N ALA A 178 -0.99 -0.84 42.08
CA ALA A 178 -1.02 0.60 41.83
C ALA A 178 -2.46 1.07 41.55
N ALA A 179 -2.84 2.23 42.08
CA ALA A 179 -4.14 2.80 41.78
C ALA A 179 -4.14 3.44 40.39
N LEU A 180 -5.27 3.34 39.68
CA LEU A 180 -5.50 4.17 38.50
C LEU A 180 -5.39 5.66 38.89
N PRO A 181 -4.70 6.49 38.09
CA PRO A 181 -4.57 7.91 38.39
C PRO A 181 -5.92 8.65 38.43
N ALA A 182 -6.01 9.69 39.26
CA ALA A 182 -7.24 10.45 39.46
C ALA A 182 -7.82 11.05 38.16
N TRP A 183 -6.95 11.44 37.20
CA TRP A 183 -7.38 12.03 35.93
C TRP A 183 -8.28 11.10 35.11
N VAL A 184 -8.13 9.79 35.26
CA VAL A 184 -8.94 8.77 34.55
C VAL A 184 -10.42 8.92 34.88
N PHE A 185 -10.73 9.35 36.11
CA PHE A 185 -12.09 9.52 36.63
C PHE A 185 -12.56 10.99 36.62
N GLY A 186 -11.70 11.93 36.18
CA GLY A 186 -11.99 13.35 36.11
C GLY A 186 -12.72 13.76 34.83
N GLY A 187 -12.33 14.90 34.24
CA GLY A 187 -12.96 15.43 33.01
C GLY A 187 -12.90 14.46 31.81
N VAL A 188 -11.91 13.58 31.79
CA VAL A 188 -11.73 12.54 30.76
C VAL A 188 -12.83 11.47 30.84
N ALA A 189 -13.42 11.22 32.01
CA ALA A 189 -14.40 10.16 32.20
C ALA A 189 -15.61 10.26 31.24
N GLN A 190 -16.03 11.51 30.96
CA GLN A 190 -17.17 11.80 30.08
C GLN A 190 -16.76 12.04 28.63
N ARG A 191 -15.58 12.65 28.41
CA ARG A 191 -15.16 13.12 27.08
C ARG A 191 -14.22 12.15 26.35
N GLY A 192 -13.61 11.21 27.06
CA GLY A 192 -12.50 10.40 26.57
C GLY A 192 -11.20 11.21 26.49
N VAL A 193 -10.10 10.55 26.11
CA VAL A 193 -8.77 11.17 26.00
C VAL A 193 -8.53 11.81 24.64
N HIS A 194 -9.32 11.49 23.63
CA HIS A 194 -9.26 12.12 22.31
C HIS A 194 -10.57 12.84 22.00
N THR A 195 -10.45 14.11 21.65
CA THR A 195 -11.55 15.04 21.38
C THR A 195 -11.24 15.86 20.14
N PRO A 196 -12.23 16.58 19.56
CA PRO A 196 -11.95 17.52 18.47
C PRO A 196 -10.94 18.61 18.84
N GLU A 197 -10.84 18.99 20.13
CA GLU A 197 -9.88 19.98 20.62
C GLU A 197 -8.45 19.43 20.73
N GLY A 198 -8.30 18.11 20.78
CA GLY A 198 -7.02 17.43 20.88
C GLY A 198 -7.01 16.22 21.81
N SER A 199 -5.81 15.86 22.25
CA SER A 199 -5.57 14.68 23.09
C SER A 199 -5.16 15.07 24.50
N TYR A 200 -5.65 14.35 25.49
CA TYR A 200 -5.44 14.65 26.89
C TYR A 200 -3.99 14.44 27.32
N SER A 201 -3.44 15.44 28.02
CA SER A 201 -2.12 15.43 28.65
C SER A 201 -2.29 15.23 30.15
N ALA A 202 -1.80 14.10 30.67
CA ALA A 202 -1.91 13.80 32.10
C ALA A 202 -0.98 14.65 32.98
N SER A 203 0.16 15.11 32.43
CA SER A 203 1.09 15.99 33.15
C SER A 203 0.60 17.44 33.23
N ALA A 204 -0.09 17.92 32.20
CA ALA A 204 -0.62 19.28 32.12
C ALA A 204 -2.10 19.40 32.52
N ASP A 205 -2.81 18.29 32.74
CA ASP A 205 -4.25 18.21 33.05
C ASP A 205 -5.13 19.01 32.06
N THR A 206 -4.82 18.88 30.76
CA THR A 206 -5.53 19.60 29.70
C THR A 206 -5.49 18.84 28.37
N TYR A 207 -6.43 19.11 27.47
CA TYR A 207 -6.36 18.65 26.09
C TYR A 207 -5.37 19.50 25.29
N GLN A 208 -4.45 18.83 24.60
CA GLN A 208 -3.46 19.46 23.74
C GLN A 208 -3.84 19.27 22.27
N PRO A 209 -3.93 20.36 21.49
CA PRO A 209 -4.17 20.27 20.05
C PRO A 209 -2.99 19.59 19.34
N ARG A 210 -3.14 19.35 18.04
CA ARG A 210 -2.05 18.82 17.23
C ARG A 210 -0.88 19.82 17.22
N SER A 211 0.35 19.30 17.21
CA SER A 211 1.54 20.14 17.09
C SER A 211 1.48 20.98 15.81
N THR A 212 1.82 22.27 15.93
CA THR A 212 1.79 23.25 14.84
C THR A 212 3.14 23.39 14.14
N LEU A 213 4.10 22.50 14.42
CA LEU A 213 5.41 22.51 13.78
C LEU A 213 5.29 22.43 12.24
N PRO A 214 6.20 23.08 11.49
CA PRO A 214 6.11 23.12 10.02
C PRO A 214 6.00 21.75 9.34
N VAL A 215 6.59 20.71 9.92
CA VAL A 215 6.52 19.33 9.40
C VAL A 215 5.09 18.78 9.38
N TYR A 216 4.26 19.12 10.37
CA TYR A 216 2.87 18.66 10.43
C TYR A 216 1.95 19.46 9.51
N GLN A 217 2.28 20.73 9.23
CA GLN A 217 1.53 21.55 8.27
C GLN A 217 1.63 21.02 6.84
N ARG A 218 2.66 20.21 6.55
CA ARG A 218 2.85 19.52 5.26
C ARG A 218 2.00 18.25 5.15
N GLN A 219 1.38 17.80 6.23
CA GLN A 219 0.58 16.59 6.28
C GLN A 219 -0.90 16.96 6.19
N ILE A 220 -1.42 17.14 4.97
CA ILE A 220 -2.81 17.60 4.74
C ILE A 220 -3.83 16.60 5.29
N PHE A 221 -3.52 15.30 5.13
CA PHE A 221 -4.28 14.19 5.67
C PHE A 221 -3.35 13.42 6.61
N PRO A 222 -3.12 13.94 7.84
CA PRO A 222 -2.27 13.23 8.78
C PRO A 222 -3.02 12.01 9.31
N GLU A 223 -2.27 11.08 9.89
CA GLU A 223 -2.89 10.00 10.65
C GLU A 223 -3.68 10.58 11.83
N ARG A 224 -4.89 10.03 12.04
CA ARG A 224 -5.86 10.55 13.01
C ARG A 224 -6.07 9.54 14.13
N VAL A 225 -6.35 10.09 15.32
CA VAL A 225 -6.89 9.33 16.45
C VAL A 225 -8.41 9.43 16.50
N LEU A 226 -9.04 8.58 17.30
CA LEU A 226 -10.48 8.61 17.55
C LEU A 226 -10.96 10.03 17.91
N GLY A 227 -12.04 10.51 17.28
CA GLY A 227 -12.60 11.83 17.56
C GLY A 227 -11.97 12.99 16.77
N GLU A 228 -10.85 12.80 16.07
CA GLU A 228 -10.31 13.81 15.15
C GLU A 228 -11.11 13.86 13.83
N GLN A 229 -11.49 15.06 13.40
CA GLN A 229 -12.24 15.28 12.17
C GLN A 229 -11.31 15.27 10.94
N ALA A 230 -11.75 14.63 9.86
CA ALA A 230 -11.07 14.71 8.56
C ALA A 230 -11.40 16.02 7.85
N ALA A 231 -10.40 16.59 7.17
CA ALA A 231 -10.67 17.54 6.10
C ALA A 231 -11.30 16.78 4.92
N ALA A 232 -12.54 17.09 4.55
CA ALA A 232 -13.22 16.39 3.44
C ALA A 232 -12.94 17.03 2.06
N GLY A 233 -12.47 18.28 2.03
CA GLY A 233 -12.37 19.11 0.83
C GLY A 233 -13.74 19.46 0.22
N CYS A 234 -13.73 20.18 -0.89
CA CYS A 234 -14.96 20.56 -1.61
C CYS A 234 -15.11 19.75 -2.89
N THR A 235 -16.14 18.91 -2.98
CA THR A 235 -16.46 18.17 -4.22
C THR A 235 -16.87 19.15 -5.32
N VAL A 236 -16.29 18.98 -6.51
CA VAL A 236 -16.62 19.72 -7.73
C VAL A 236 -17.54 18.88 -8.61
N TRP A 237 -17.25 17.59 -8.74
CA TRP A 237 -18.03 16.61 -9.50
C TRP A 237 -17.65 15.19 -9.06
N GLU A 238 -18.55 14.22 -9.19
CA GLU A 238 -18.26 12.81 -8.91
C GLU A 238 -19.15 11.87 -9.73
N ASN A 239 -18.67 10.64 -9.91
CA ASN A 239 -19.44 9.51 -10.39
C ASN A 239 -19.08 8.26 -9.57
N GLU A 240 -19.58 7.08 -9.96
CA GLU A 240 -19.30 5.81 -9.26
C GLU A 240 -17.81 5.43 -9.20
N GLY A 241 -16.98 5.95 -10.12
CA GLY A 241 -15.57 5.58 -10.25
C GLY A 241 -14.58 6.59 -9.67
N VAL A 242 -14.91 7.88 -9.69
CA VAL A 242 -14.01 8.96 -9.24
C VAL A 242 -14.74 10.08 -8.53
N ARG A 243 -13.98 10.81 -7.71
CA ARG A 243 -14.35 12.09 -7.12
C ARG A 243 -13.38 13.17 -7.59
N LEU A 244 -13.89 14.22 -8.21
CA LEU A 244 -13.15 15.46 -8.52
C LEU A 244 -13.46 16.51 -7.45
N TRP A 245 -12.44 17.04 -6.79
CA TRP A 245 -12.60 17.91 -5.63
C TRP A 245 -11.42 18.89 -5.51
N LYS A 246 -11.50 19.84 -4.57
CA LYS A 246 -10.46 20.85 -4.32
C LYS A 246 -10.29 21.16 -2.84
N LEU A 247 -9.20 21.84 -2.52
CA LEU A 247 -8.88 22.35 -1.18
C LEU A 247 -8.69 23.87 -1.24
N PRO A 248 -9.78 24.68 -1.22
CA PRO A 248 -9.71 26.14 -1.38
C PRO A 248 -8.79 26.83 -0.37
N GLN A 249 -8.68 26.28 0.84
CA GLN A 249 -7.82 26.79 1.89
C GLN A 249 -6.31 26.56 1.64
N ILE A 250 -5.96 25.72 0.66
CA ILE A 250 -4.56 25.45 0.28
C ILE A 250 -4.28 26.07 -1.09
N ASP A 251 -5.11 25.73 -2.07
CA ASP A 251 -5.01 26.24 -3.44
C ASP A 251 -6.36 26.05 -4.14
N GLU A 252 -7.08 27.14 -4.40
CA GLU A 252 -8.39 27.10 -5.05
C GLU A 252 -8.33 26.75 -6.55
N GLY A 253 -7.17 26.94 -7.17
CA GLY A 253 -6.96 26.77 -8.60
C GLY A 253 -6.41 25.40 -8.99
N ILE A 254 -6.25 24.47 -8.06
CA ILE A 254 -5.80 23.09 -8.36
C ILE A 254 -6.91 22.10 -8.01
N ALA A 255 -7.28 21.28 -8.99
CA ALA A 255 -8.21 20.19 -8.79
C ALA A 255 -7.48 18.91 -8.38
N ILE A 256 -8.17 18.07 -7.61
CA ILE A 256 -7.72 16.75 -7.20
C ILE A 256 -8.75 15.74 -7.70
N VAL A 257 -8.30 14.70 -8.41
CA VAL A 257 -9.13 13.55 -8.75
C VAL A 257 -8.70 12.34 -7.95
N SER A 258 -9.66 11.69 -7.31
CA SER A 258 -9.49 10.47 -6.51
C SER A 258 -10.28 9.34 -7.14
N VAL A 259 -9.68 8.17 -7.28
CA VAL A 259 -10.42 6.95 -7.66
C VAL A 259 -11.13 6.44 -6.41
N THR A 260 -12.40 6.03 -6.53
CA THR A 260 -13.23 5.62 -5.37
C THR A 260 -13.58 4.13 -5.39
N THR A 261 -13.25 3.42 -6.47
CA THR A 261 -13.47 1.98 -6.58
C THR A 261 -12.59 1.20 -5.58
N ARG A 262 -13.04 0.00 -5.21
CA ARG A 262 -12.29 -0.87 -4.29
C ARG A 262 -10.88 -1.16 -4.83
N ASN A 263 -9.85 -0.92 -4.01
CA ASN A 263 -8.42 -1.01 -4.39
C ASN A 263 -8.04 -0.16 -5.62
N HIS A 264 -8.87 0.83 -5.96
CA HIS A 264 -8.67 1.74 -7.08
C HIS A 264 -8.45 1.02 -8.41
N THR A 265 -9.22 -0.05 -8.65
CA THR A 265 -9.24 -0.75 -9.93
C THR A 265 -9.88 0.10 -11.02
N LEU A 266 -9.27 0.12 -12.19
CA LEU A 266 -9.58 1.02 -13.29
C LEU A 266 -10.65 0.39 -14.21
N GLY A 267 -11.90 0.36 -13.74
CA GLY A 267 -13.07 -0.04 -14.52
C GLY A 267 -13.65 1.11 -15.35
N ARG A 268 -14.73 0.84 -16.09
CA ARG A 268 -15.32 1.80 -17.04
C ARG A 268 -15.64 3.18 -16.44
N ASP A 269 -16.25 3.23 -15.25
CA ASP A 269 -16.62 4.51 -14.62
C ASP A 269 -15.40 5.36 -14.24
N VAL A 270 -14.27 4.71 -13.94
CA VAL A 270 -12.99 5.39 -13.68
C VAL A 270 -12.44 6.01 -14.95
N ILE A 271 -12.49 5.29 -16.07
CA ILE A 271 -12.02 5.77 -17.38
C ILE A 271 -12.82 7.01 -17.80
N ILE A 272 -14.15 6.94 -17.76
CA ILE A 272 -15.04 8.07 -18.07
C ILE A 272 -14.78 9.23 -17.10
N GLY A 273 -14.66 8.94 -15.81
CA GLY A 273 -14.44 9.92 -14.77
C GLY A 273 -13.11 10.67 -14.92
N LEU A 274 -12.03 9.97 -15.26
CA LEU A 274 -10.71 10.59 -15.49
C LEU A 274 -10.70 11.48 -16.74
N GLN A 275 -11.33 11.05 -17.84
CA GLN A 275 -11.48 11.89 -19.03
C GLN A 275 -12.26 13.17 -18.71
N HIS A 276 -13.36 13.06 -17.96
CA HIS A 276 -14.12 14.22 -17.51
C HIS A 276 -13.29 15.13 -16.59
N ALA A 277 -12.55 14.55 -15.64
CA ALA A 277 -11.69 15.30 -14.72
C ALA A 277 -10.60 16.09 -15.45
N VAL A 278 -9.97 15.50 -16.47
CA VAL A 278 -9.00 16.21 -17.32
C VAL A 278 -9.67 17.36 -18.05
N ALA A 279 -10.78 17.11 -18.75
CA ALA A 279 -11.49 18.16 -19.50
C ALA A 279 -11.95 19.33 -18.60
N ARG A 280 -12.45 19.02 -17.39
CA ARG A 280 -12.82 20.03 -16.40
C ARG A 280 -11.60 20.77 -15.85
N ALA A 281 -10.48 20.09 -15.66
CA ALA A 281 -9.24 20.72 -15.23
C ALA A 281 -8.72 21.71 -16.28
N GLU A 282 -8.78 21.37 -17.57
CA GLU A 282 -8.38 22.26 -18.67
C GLU A 282 -9.27 23.50 -18.79
N ALA A 283 -10.55 23.40 -18.42
CA ALA A 283 -11.51 24.50 -18.53
C ALA A 283 -11.49 25.45 -17.33
N ASP A 284 -11.32 24.92 -16.10
CA ASP A 284 -11.63 25.67 -14.87
C ASP A 284 -10.49 25.72 -13.84
N PHE A 285 -9.39 25.02 -14.09
CA PHE A 285 -8.29 24.90 -13.13
C PHE A 285 -6.92 25.16 -13.78
N HIS A 286 -5.92 25.37 -12.94
CA HIS A 286 -4.53 25.56 -13.36
C HIS A 286 -3.76 24.24 -13.43
N ALA A 287 -4.23 23.18 -12.77
CA ALA A 287 -3.60 21.87 -12.74
C ALA A 287 -4.56 20.78 -12.22
N LEU A 288 -4.21 19.51 -12.46
CA LEU A 288 -4.91 18.34 -11.91
C LEU A 288 -3.93 17.45 -11.14
N VAL A 289 -4.29 17.06 -9.92
CA VAL A 289 -3.55 16.07 -9.13
C VAL A 289 -4.36 14.78 -9.03
N LEU A 290 -3.81 13.66 -9.48
CA LEU A 290 -4.38 12.33 -9.24
C LEU A 290 -3.86 11.81 -7.89
N TRP A 291 -4.73 11.76 -6.88
CA TRP A 291 -4.38 11.38 -5.52
C TRP A 291 -5.56 10.80 -4.72
N HIS A 292 -5.26 9.81 -3.88
CA HIS A 292 -6.12 9.22 -2.85
C HIS A 292 -5.23 8.42 -1.87
N GLU A 293 -5.80 7.95 -0.75
CA GLU A 293 -5.09 7.07 0.18
C GLU A 293 -4.66 5.76 -0.52
N ALA A 294 -3.53 5.18 -0.10
CA ALA A 294 -2.99 3.97 -0.71
C ALA A 294 -3.99 2.79 -0.72
N PRO A 295 -3.96 1.91 -1.74
CA PRO A 295 -3.00 1.85 -2.86
C PRO A 295 -3.27 2.89 -3.95
N PHE A 296 -2.33 3.14 -4.88
CA PHE A 296 -2.60 4.04 -6.00
C PHE A 296 -3.56 3.43 -7.02
N ALA A 297 -3.27 2.25 -7.56
CA ALA A 297 -4.20 1.50 -8.42
C ALA A 297 -3.67 0.09 -8.68
N PHE A 298 -4.56 -0.92 -8.65
CA PHE A 298 -4.20 -2.31 -8.97
C PHE A 298 -4.27 -2.65 -10.47
N GLY A 299 -4.66 -1.69 -11.31
CA GLY A 299 -4.78 -1.86 -12.76
C GLY A 299 -6.22 -2.08 -13.21
N ALA A 300 -6.38 -2.60 -14.43
CA ALA A 300 -7.69 -2.83 -15.04
C ALA A 300 -8.54 -3.84 -14.25
N ASN A 301 -9.87 -3.70 -14.34
CA ASN A 301 -10.79 -4.61 -13.66
C ASN A 301 -10.84 -5.98 -14.35
N LEU A 302 -10.04 -6.95 -13.87
CA LEU A 302 -10.00 -8.31 -14.44
C LEU A 302 -11.36 -9.04 -14.39
N LYS A 303 -12.27 -8.65 -13.49
CA LYS A 303 -13.61 -9.23 -13.43
C LYS A 303 -14.44 -8.83 -14.65
N GLU A 304 -14.46 -7.53 -14.99
CA GLU A 304 -15.13 -7.03 -16.20
C GLU A 304 -14.54 -7.67 -17.46
N VAL A 305 -13.21 -7.87 -17.50
CA VAL A 305 -12.54 -8.57 -18.61
C VAL A 305 -12.98 -10.02 -18.72
N ALA A 306 -13.02 -10.76 -17.61
CA ALA A 306 -13.44 -12.16 -17.58
C ALA A 306 -14.91 -12.35 -18.01
N GLU A 307 -15.80 -11.44 -17.59
CA GLU A 307 -17.22 -11.44 -17.98
C GLU A 307 -17.39 -11.22 -19.48
N ALA A 308 -16.67 -10.25 -20.07
CA ALA A 308 -16.71 -9.99 -21.50
C ALA A 308 -16.12 -11.14 -22.33
N ILE A 309 -15.05 -11.80 -21.85
CA ILE A 309 -14.51 -13.02 -22.49
C ILE A 309 -15.55 -14.13 -22.49
N ALA A 310 -16.21 -14.39 -21.35
CA ALA A 310 -17.23 -15.43 -21.23
C ALA A 310 -18.43 -15.18 -22.15
N ALA A 311 -18.76 -13.90 -22.39
CA ALA A 311 -19.79 -13.47 -23.32
C ALA A 311 -19.33 -13.43 -24.80
N GLY A 312 -18.06 -13.74 -25.10
CA GLY A 312 -17.50 -13.68 -26.46
C GLY A 312 -17.36 -12.25 -27.03
N GLN A 313 -17.39 -11.22 -26.19
CA GLN A 313 -17.47 -9.81 -26.59
C GLN A 313 -16.08 -9.19 -26.84
N PHE A 314 -15.28 -9.78 -27.73
CA PHE A 314 -13.92 -9.30 -28.00
C PHE A 314 -13.88 -7.90 -28.63
N ASP A 315 -14.85 -7.55 -29.47
CA ASP A 315 -14.94 -6.21 -30.07
C ASP A 315 -15.23 -5.13 -29.01
N LEU A 316 -15.96 -5.50 -27.95
CA LEU A 316 -16.18 -4.62 -26.80
C LEU A 316 -14.90 -4.43 -26.00
N LEU A 317 -14.14 -5.51 -25.77
CA LEU A 317 -12.85 -5.46 -25.09
C LEU A 317 -11.85 -4.60 -25.86
N GLU A 318 -11.80 -4.71 -27.19
CA GLU A 318 -10.93 -3.86 -28.01
C GLU A 318 -11.29 -2.37 -27.85
N LYS A 319 -12.59 -2.04 -27.88
CA LYS A 319 -13.05 -0.67 -27.61
C LYS A 319 -12.68 -0.20 -26.21
N TYR A 320 -12.79 -1.05 -25.19
CA TYR A 320 -12.40 -0.72 -23.83
C TYR A 320 -10.91 -0.47 -23.70
N VAL A 321 -10.06 -1.26 -24.35
CA VAL A 321 -8.60 -1.01 -24.38
C VAL A 321 -8.30 0.30 -25.11
N ALA A 322 -9.00 0.60 -26.21
CA ALA A 322 -8.85 1.88 -26.90
C ALA A 322 -9.23 3.07 -26.01
N GLU A 323 -10.33 2.98 -25.25
CA GLU A 323 -10.72 4.03 -24.29
C GLU A 323 -9.72 4.17 -23.13
N PHE A 324 -9.14 3.06 -22.69
CA PHE A 324 -8.08 3.06 -21.69
C PHE A 324 -6.84 3.82 -22.21
N GLN A 325 -6.41 3.53 -23.45
CA GLN A 325 -5.33 4.25 -24.13
C GLN A 325 -5.66 5.74 -24.31
N ASN A 326 -6.90 6.07 -24.72
CA ASN A 326 -7.36 7.46 -24.86
C ASN A 326 -7.26 8.21 -23.53
N THR A 327 -7.60 7.56 -22.42
CA THR A 327 -7.49 8.15 -21.08
C THR A 327 -6.04 8.38 -20.68
N ALA A 328 -5.15 7.43 -20.95
CA ALA A 328 -3.71 7.63 -20.75
C ALA A 328 -3.17 8.80 -21.60
N MET A 329 -3.66 8.95 -22.85
CA MET A 329 -3.28 10.07 -23.70
C MET A 329 -3.86 11.40 -23.19
N ALA A 330 -5.08 11.41 -22.66
CA ALA A 330 -5.69 12.60 -22.05
C ALA A 330 -4.85 13.08 -20.86
N LEU A 331 -4.36 12.17 -20.01
CA LEU A 331 -3.46 12.52 -18.90
C LEU A 331 -2.12 13.11 -19.41
N LYS A 332 -1.57 12.56 -20.49
CA LYS A 332 -0.27 12.96 -21.06
C LYS A 332 -0.30 14.28 -21.81
N TYR A 333 -1.40 14.56 -22.50
CA TYR A 333 -1.54 15.69 -23.41
C TYR A 333 -2.51 16.77 -22.91
N ALA A 334 -2.91 16.68 -21.63
CA ALA A 334 -3.68 17.72 -20.97
C ALA A 334 -3.01 19.09 -21.13
N GLN A 335 -3.81 20.13 -21.39
CA GLN A 335 -3.33 21.51 -21.51
C GLN A 335 -2.90 22.10 -20.16
N VAL A 336 -3.31 21.48 -19.06
CA VAL A 336 -2.87 21.78 -17.70
C VAL A 336 -1.99 20.64 -17.16
N PRO A 337 -1.01 20.91 -16.29
CA PRO A 337 -0.14 19.87 -15.76
C PRO A 337 -0.95 18.85 -14.93
N VAL A 338 -0.83 17.59 -15.31
CA VAL A 338 -1.34 16.44 -14.55
C VAL A 338 -0.21 15.87 -13.70
N VAL A 339 -0.39 15.87 -12.38
CA VAL A 339 0.57 15.31 -11.41
C VAL A 339 -0.01 14.04 -10.80
N ALA A 340 0.71 12.92 -10.92
CA ALA A 340 0.37 11.68 -10.22
C ALA A 340 1.07 11.63 -8.86
N ALA A 341 0.28 11.56 -7.79
CA ALA A 341 0.76 11.45 -6.42
C ALA A 341 0.57 10.00 -5.93
N VAL A 342 1.65 9.23 -5.93
CA VAL A 342 1.62 7.77 -5.86
C VAL A 342 2.05 7.27 -4.47
N GLN A 343 1.22 6.45 -3.83
CA GLN A 343 1.53 5.74 -2.60
C GLN A 343 1.11 4.27 -2.70
N GLY A 344 1.89 3.38 -2.08
CA GLY A 344 1.59 1.95 -2.08
C GLY A 344 1.73 1.37 -3.48
N MET A 345 0.78 0.52 -3.88
CA MET A 345 0.87 -0.22 -5.15
C MET A 345 0.29 0.58 -6.33
N ALA A 346 1.07 0.69 -7.41
CA ALA A 346 0.64 1.18 -8.71
C ALA A 346 0.98 0.13 -9.78
N LEU A 347 0.03 -0.75 -10.07
CA LEU A 347 0.23 -1.96 -10.86
C LEU A 347 -0.53 -1.91 -12.18
N GLY A 348 0.07 -2.47 -13.22
CA GLY A 348 -0.49 -2.56 -14.57
C GLY A 348 -0.99 -1.21 -15.07
N GLY A 349 -2.27 -1.10 -15.39
CA GLY A 349 -2.91 0.17 -15.78
C GLY A 349 -2.67 1.35 -14.81
N GLY A 350 -2.49 1.11 -13.51
CA GLY A 350 -2.09 2.16 -12.55
C GLY A 350 -0.68 2.67 -12.80
N CYS A 351 0.26 1.76 -13.11
CA CYS A 351 1.60 2.09 -13.58
C CYS A 351 1.55 2.81 -14.94
N GLU A 352 0.64 2.45 -15.83
CA GLU A 352 0.50 3.14 -17.11
C GLU A 352 0.03 4.58 -16.88
N PHE A 353 -1.01 4.83 -16.07
CA PHE A 353 -1.49 6.19 -15.82
C PHE A 353 -0.45 7.09 -15.15
N LEU A 354 0.35 6.58 -14.19
CA LEU A 354 1.42 7.39 -13.61
C LEU A 354 2.55 7.67 -14.61
N MET A 355 2.87 6.73 -15.51
CA MET A 355 3.88 6.94 -16.55
C MET A 355 3.47 8.02 -17.55
N HIS A 356 2.17 8.22 -17.73
CA HIS A 356 1.57 9.22 -18.62
C HIS A 356 1.36 10.58 -17.95
N ALA A 357 1.45 10.69 -16.63
CA ALA A 357 1.39 11.99 -15.96
C ALA A 357 2.58 12.89 -16.35
N ALA A 358 2.35 14.20 -16.43
CA ALA A 358 3.39 15.18 -16.70
C ALA A 358 4.49 15.17 -15.62
N LYS A 359 4.10 14.86 -14.38
CA LYS A 359 4.99 14.75 -13.23
C LYS A 359 4.52 13.64 -12.29
N ARG A 360 5.47 12.96 -11.64
CA ARG A 360 5.19 12.04 -10.54
C ARG A 360 5.79 12.55 -9.23
N VAL A 361 5.00 12.42 -8.16
CA VAL A 361 5.46 12.52 -6.77
C VAL A 361 5.19 11.17 -6.14
N ILE A 362 6.23 10.49 -5.66
CA ILE A 362 6.17 9.07 -5.31
C ILE A 362 6.59 8.90 -3.85
N ALA A 363 5.77 8.24 -3.04
CA ALA A 363 6.16 7.85 -1.69
C ALA A 363 7.32 6.83 -1.75
N LEU A 364 8.25 6.89 -0.80
CA LEU A 364 9.44 6.03 -0.79
C LEU A 364 9.07 4.55 -0.87
N GLU A 365 8.04 4.14 -0.13
CA GLU A 365 7.53 2.76 -0.07
C GLU A 365 6.42 2.49 -1.10
N SER A 366 6.63 2.93 -2.34
CA SER A 366 5.76 2.61 -3.46
C SER A 366 6.24 1.41 -4.27
N TYR A 367 5.30 0.52 -4.61
CA TYR A 367 5.51 -0.67 -5.41
C TYR A 367 4.89 -0.47 -6.79
N ILE A 368 5.73 -0.25 -7.79
CA ILE A 368 5.31 0.19 -9.12
C ILE A 368 5.75 -0.85 -10.15
N GLY A 369 4.84 -1.30 -11.00
CA GLY A 369 5.21 -2.22 -12.07
C GLY A 369 4.10 -2.63 -13.01
N LEU A 370 4.52 -3.16 -14.15
CA LEU A 370 3.68 -3.73 -15.19
C LEU A 370 3.58 -5.25 -14.96
N VAL A 371 2.43 -5.71 -14.49
CA VAL A 371 2.20 -7.07 -13.96
C VAL A 371 1.39 -7.97 -14.90
N GLU A 372 1.04 -7.47 -16.08
CA GLU A 372 0.13 -8.09 -17.05
C GLU A 372 0.60 -9.48 -17.50
N ALA A 373 1.91 -9.70 -17.58
CA ALA A 373 2.47 -11.01 -17.94
C ALA A 373 2.05 -12.13 -16.96
N GLY A 374 1.82 -11.78 -15.69
CA GLY A 374 1.33 -12.70 -14.66
C GLY A 374 -0.07 -13.26 -14.93
N VAL A 375 -0.88 -12.54 -15.71
CA VAL A 375 -2.22 -12.98 -16.14
C VAL A 375 -2.28 -13.37 -17.62
N GLY A 376 -1.12 -13.47 -18.28
CA GLY A 376 -1.02 -13.87 -19.68
C GLY A 376 -1.30 -12.76 -20.68
N LEU A 377 -1.07 -11.50 -20.28
CA LEU A 377 -1.32 -10.30 -21.08
C LEU A 377 -0.05 -9.44 -21.18
N ILE A 378 -0.11 -8.38 -21.98
CA ILE A 378 0.92 -7.34 -22.06
C ILE A 378 0.36 -6.00 -21.56
N PRO A 379 1.22 -5.05 -21.16
CA PRO A 379 0.80 -3.66 -20.94
C PRO A 379 0.26 -3.07 -22.24
N ALA A 380 -0.99 -2.60 -22.21
CA ALA A 380 -1.70 -2.14 -23.41
C ALA A 380 -2.48 -0.84 -23.22
N GLY A 381 -2.38 -0.20 -22.06
CA GLY A 381 -2.81 1.17 -21.83
C GLY A 381 -1.77 2.22 -22.23
N GLY A 382 -0.76 1.85 -23.02
CA GLY A 382 0.33 2.70 -23.47
C GLY A 382 1.68 2.43 -22.79
N GLY A 383 1.80 1.40 -21.94
CA GLY A 383 3.02 1.09 -21.19
C GLY A 383 4.21 0.73 -22.08
N CYS A 384 4.06 -0.21 -23.01
CA CYS A 384 5.14 -0.58 -23.95
C CYS A 384 5.48 0.59 -24.89
N LYS A 385 4.46 1.33 -25.35
CA LYS A 385 4.57 2.52 -26.17
C LYS A 385 5.42 3.57 -25.49
N GLU A 386 5.15 3.83 -24.21
CA GLU A 386 5.85 4.90 -23.48
C GLU A 386 7.32 4.54 -23.29
N PHE A 387 7.62 3.26 -23.05
CA PHE A 387 9.00 2.78 -23.06
C PHE A 387 9.67 2.83 -24.43
N ALA A 388 8.98 2.44 -25.51
CA ALA A 388 9.51 2.51 -26.86
C ALA A 388 9.86 3.96 -27.27
N ILE A 389 9.01 4.92 -26.91
CA ILE A 389 9.29 6.35 -27.12
C ILE A 389 10.53 6.80 -26.33
N ARG A 390 10.61 6.45 -25.04
CA ARG A 390 11.76 6.80 -24.19
C ARG A 390 13.06 6.19 -24.72
N ALA A 391 13.02 4.93 -25.13
CA ALA A 391 14.15 4.23 -25.73
C ALA A 391 14.62 4.91 -27.02
N ALA A 392 13.70 5.26 -27.93
CA ALA A 392 14.03 5.99 -29.15
C ALA A 392 14.63 7.38 -28.86
N GLN A 393 14.11 8.09 -27.85
CA GLN A 393 14.64 9.41 -27.43
C GLN A 393 16.03 9.31 -26.80
N GLN A 394 16.31 8.25 -26.03
CA GLN A 394 17.62 8.00 -25.45
C GLN A 394 18.62 7.59 -26.53
N ALA A 395 18.24 6.67 -27.42
CA ALA A 395 19.04 6.27 -28.57
C ALA A 395 19.42 7.45 -29.46
N ALA A 396 18.51 8.39 -29.73
CA ALA A 396 18.81 9.57 -30.52
C ALA A 396 19.92 10.47 -29.93
N ARG A 397 20.30 10.29 -28.67
CA ARG A 397 21.40 11.00 -27.99
C ARG A 397 22.72 10.22 -28.01
N THR A 398 22.72 8.97 -28.48
CA THR A 398 23.93 8.15 -28.62
C THR A 398 24.44 8.16 -30.06
N ALA A 399 25.71 7.83 -30.24
CA ALA A 399 26.31 7.75 -31.58
C ALA A 399 25.70 6.62 -32.43
N GLY A 400 25.30 5.51 -31.79
CA GLY A 400 24.72 4.35 -32.48
C GLY A 400 23.26 4.58 -32.91
N ASN A 401 22.51 5.42 -32.19
CA ASN A 401 21.08 5.65 -32.42
C ASN A 401 20.29 4.33 -32.58
N ASP A 402 20.61 3.35 -31.75
CA ASP A 402 19.93 2.05 -31.71
C ASP A 402 18.93 2.01 -30.52
N PRO A 403 17.61 2.03 -30.78
CA PRO A 403 16.60 1.92 -29.73
C PRO A 403 16.69 0.61 -28.93
N PHE A 404 17.25 -0.46 -29.49
CA PHE A 404 17.25 -1.77 -28.85
C PHE A 404 18.07 -1.81 -27.55
N GLU A 405 19.17 -1.03 -27.47
CA GLU A 405 20.01 -0.89 -26.28
C GLU A 405 19.18 -0.48 -25.04
N PHE A 406 18.17 0.36 -25.24
CA PHE A 406 17.30 0.88 -24.19
C PHE A 406 15.99 0.07 -24.03
N ILE A 407 15.59 -0.69 -25.05
CA ILE A 407 14.44 -1.61 -24.98
C ILE A 407 14.79 -2.87 -24.17
N GLN A 408 15.99 -3.41 -24.33
CA GLN A 408 16.39 -4.69 -23.72
C GLN A 408 16.15 -4.77 -22.19
N PRO A 409 16.57 -3.81 -21.34
CA PRO A 409 16.33 -3.88 -19.89
C PRO A 409 14.85 -3.77 -19.52
N VAL A 410 14.09 -2.95 -20.25
CA VAL A 410 12.64 -2.79 -20.05
C VAL A 410 11.90 -4.05 -20.46
N PHE A 411 12.28 -4.67 -21.56
CA PHE A 411 11.71 -5.92 -22.02
C PHE A 411 11.78 -7.00 -20.93
N MET A 412 12.94 -7.14 -20.28
CA MET A 412 13.09 -8.08 -19.16
C MET A 412 12.21 -7.70 -17.96
N THR A 413 12.07 -6.41 -17.67
CA THR A 413 11.19 -5.91 -16.61
C THR A 413 9.73 -6.32 -16.87
N ILE A 414 9.23 -6.15 -18.10
CA ILE A 414 7.86 -6.51 -18.50
C ILE A 414 7.68 -8.03 -18.58
N ALA A 415 8.59 -8.74 -19.25
CA ALA A 415 8.50 -10.19 -19.44
C ALA A 415 8.50 -10.96 -18.10
N MET A 416 9.24 -10.45 -17.10
CA MET A 416 9.30 -11.04 -15.76
C MET A 416 8.28 -10.47 -14.78
N ALA A 417 7.42 -9.53 -15.20
CA ALA A 417 6.49 -8.81 -14.34
C ALA A 417 7.16 -8.21 -13.08
N THR A 418 8.31 -7.56 -13.28
CA THR A 418 9.12 -7.01 -12.18
C THR A 418 8.45 -5.76 -11.60
N VAL A 419 8.23 -5.76 -10.30
CA VAL A 419 7.65 -4.64 -9.54
C VAL A 419 8.75 -4.00 -8.69
N SER A 420 8.85 -2.68 -8.73
CA SER A 420 9.76 -1.94 -7.85
C SER A 420 9.38 -2.14 -6.38
N LYS A 421 10.36 -2.09 -5.49
CA LYS A 421 10.18 -2.19 -4.04
C LYS A 421 10.34 -0.84 -3.33
N SER A 422 10.62 0.20 -4.09
CA SER A 422 10.71 1.58 -3.62
C SER A 422 10.53 2.56 -4.78
N GLY A 423 10.25 3.82 -4.46
CA GLY A 423 10.26 4.92 -5.43
C GLY A 423 11.62 5.12 -6.11
N VAL A 424 12.73 4.80 -5.41
CA VAL A 424 14.08 4.87 -5.98
C VAL A 424 14.25 3.79 -7.06
N GLN A 425 13.87 2.55 -6.75
CA GLN A 425 13.93 1.45 -7.71
C GLN A 425 12.95 1.66 -8.88
N ALA A 426 11.80 2.31 -8.65
CA ALA A 426 10.86 2.63 -9.73
C ALA A 426 11.51 3.54 -10.80
N ARG A 427 12.42 4.44 -10.40
CA ARG A 427 13.21 5.26 -11.31
C ARG A 427 14.29 4.44 -12.04
N GLU A 428 14.97 3.53 -11.34
CA GLU A 428 15.96 2.62 -11.96
C GLU A 428 15.33 1.71 -13.02
N LEU A 429 14.10 1.23 -12.78
CA LEU A 429 13.32 0.41 -13.72
C LEU A 429 12.64 1.25 -14.83
N GLY A 430 12.77 2.58 -14.79
CA GLY A 430 12.25 3.48 -15.82
C GLY A 430 10.74 3.80 -15.74
N PHE A 431 10.05 3.42 -14.66
CA PHE A 431 8.65 3.83 -14.43
C PHE A 431 8.54 5.32 -14.05
N ALA A 432 9.57 5.85 -13.38
CA ALA A 432 9.76 7.27 -13.08
C ALA A 432 11.03 7.81 -13.78
N VAL A 433 11.17 9.13 -13.86
CA VAL A 433 12.32 9.82 -14.43
C VAL A 433 13.03 10.70 -13.38
N ASP A 434 14.24 11.16 -13.67
CA ASP A 434 15.09 11.87 -12.69
C ASP A 434 14.48 13.12 -12.08
N SER A 435 13.63 13.84 -12.83
CA SER A 435 12.97 15.05 -12.35
C SER A 435 11.85 14.78 -11.33
N ASP A 436 11.42 13.53 -11.16
CA ASP A 436 10.35 13.17 -10.24
C ASP A 436 10.78 13.27 -8.78
N LYS A 437 9.81 13.49 -7.90
CA LYS A 437 10.06 13.65 -6.47
C LYS A 437 9.78 12.34 -5.75
N ILE A 438 10.72 11.93 -4.91
CA ILE A 438 10.52 10.83 -3.97
C ILE A 438 10.35 11.44 -2.58
N VAL A 439 9.22 11.13 -1.93
CA VAL A 439 8.84 11.67 -0.62
C VAL A 439 8.97 10.56 0.42
N PHE A 440 9.67 10.83 1.52
CA PHE A 440 9.88 9.84 2.58
C PHE A 440 8.62 9.63 3.43
N ASN A 441 7.96 10.72 3.82
CA ASN A 441 6.73 10.66 4.60
C ASN A 441 5.51 10.69 3.68
N ALA A 442 4.78 9.58 3.58
CA ALA A 442 3.63 9.48 2.70
C ALA A 442 2.50 10.48 3.03
N ASN A 443 2.40 10.95 4.28
CA ASN A 443 1.42 11.97 4.65
C ASN A 443 1.72 13.35 4.03
N GLU A 444 2.95 13.59 3.55
CA GLU A 444 3.32 14.81 2.82
C GLU A 444 3.08 14.72 1.31
N LEU A 445 2.65 13.56 0.82
CA LEU A 445 2.56 13.26 -0.61
C LEU A 445 1.66 14.27 -1.36
N LEU A 446 0.44 14.48 -0.88
CA LEU A 446 -0.49 15.42 -1.51
C LEU A 446 0.04 16.86 -1.45
N TYR A 447 0.65 17.25 -0.33
CA TYR A 447 1.22 18.60 -0.19
C TYR A 447 2.28 18.85 -1.25
N VAL A 448 3.24 17.92 -1.41
CA VAL A 448 4.31 18.05 -2.41
C VAL A 448 3.72 18.03 -3.82
N ALA A 449 2.73 17.17 -4.10
CA ALA A 449 2.06 17.11 -5.40
C ALA A 449 1.35 18.42 -5.77
N LEU A 450 0.62 19.04 -4.83
CA LEU A 450 -0.01 20.35 -5.04
C LEU A 450 1.03 21.44 -5.33
N ARG A 451 2.17 21.43 -4.64
CA ARG A 451 3.26 22.39 -4.89
C ARG A 451 3.94 22.19 -6.24
N GLU A 452 4.18 20.95 -6.66
CA GLU A 452 4.71 20.65 -7.99
C GLU A 452 3.71 21.02 -9.09
N ALA A 453 2.41 20.76 -8.88
CA ALA A 453 1.34 21.14 -9.80
C ALA A 453 1.27 22.66 -9.98
N ARG A 454 1.26 23.43 -8.87
CA ARG A 454 1.34 24.89 -8.88
C ARG A 454 2.57 25.38 -9.63
N ALA A 455 3.75 24.85 -9.29
CA ALA A 455 5.00 25.28 -9.91
C ALA A 455 5.02 25.04 -11.42
N LEU A 456 4.50 23.90 -11.90
CA LEU A 456 4.40 23.60 -13.32
C LEU A 456 3.42 24.55 -14.03
N ALA A 457 2.29 24.87 -13.41
CA ALA A 457 1.31 25.78 -13.96
C ALA A 457 1.89 27.20 -14.15
N GLU A 458 2.52 27.76 -13.11
CA GLU A 458 3.15 29.09 -13.15
C GLU A 458 4.35 29.15 -14.09
N ALA A 459 5.05 28.03 -14.29
CA ALA A 459 6.17 27.93 -15.24
C ALA A 459 5.70 27.91 -16.72
N GLY A 460 4.40 27.99 -16.98
CA GLY A 460 3.84 27.98 -18.33
C GLY A 460 3.84 26.57 -18.93
N HIS A 461 3.33 25.59 -18.18
CA HIS A 461 3.15 24.23 -18.69
C HIS A 461 2.52 24.22 -20.09
N CYS A 462 3.10 23.43 -20.98
CA CYS A 462 2.61 23.25 -22.33
C CYS A 462 2.64 21.76 -22.68
N ALA A 463 1.52 21.25 -23.15
CA ALA A 463 1.41 19.87 -23.59
C ALA A 463 2.43 19.58 -24.70
N ARG A 464 3.18 18.49 -24.55
CA ARG A 464 4.15 18.09 -25.58
C ARG A 464 3.40 17.67 -26.85
N LEU A 465 3.96 17.96 -28.01
CA LEU A 465 3.42 17.44 -29.26
C LEU A 465 3.62 15.91 -29.32
N SER A 466 2.58 15.21 -29.78
CA SER A 466 2.70 13.77 -30.02
C SER A 466 3.80 13.48 -31.05
N PRO A 467 4.77 12.61 -30.73
CA PRO A 467 5.90 12.33 -31.61
C PRO A 467 5.46 11.57 -32.85
N ARG A 468 5.94 12.02 -34.03
CA ARG A 468 5.58 11.45 -35.34
C ARG A 468 6.72 10.69 -36.05
N ARG A 469 7.91 10.68 -35.46
CA ARG A 469 9.13 10.11 -36.07
C ARG A 469 9.90 9.28 -35.05
N ILE A 470 9.23 8.31 -34.46
CA ILE A 470 9.79 7.40 -33.47
C ILE A 470 10.54 6.30 -34.23
N LYS A 471 11.87 6.23 -34.06
CA LYS A 471 12.67 5.14 -34.62
C LYS A 471 12.44 3.88 -33.81
N VAL A 472 12.03 2.79 -34.47
CA VAL A 472 11.75 1.52 -33.79
C VAL A 472 12.82 0.45 -34.05
N ALA A 473 12.97 -0.49 -33.13
CA ALA A 473 13.91 -1.60 -33.27
C ALA A 473 13.46 -2.67 -34.29
N GLY A 474 12.15 -2.74 -34.61
CA GLY A 474 11.60 -3.59 -35.66
C GLY A 474 11.97 -5.07 -35.52
N ARG A 475 12.02 -5.77 -36.67
CA ARG A 475 12.30 -7.21 -36.75
C ARG A 475 13.59 -7.64 -36.06
N THR A 476 14.65 -6.87 -36.19
CA THR A 476 15.94 -7.23 -35.58
C THR A 476 15.86 -7.18 -34.04
N GLY A 477 15.21 -6.16 -33.49
CA GLY A 477 14.96 -6.07 -32.05
C GLY A 477 14.11 -7.23 -31.54
N ILE A 478 13.05 -7.59 -32.27
CA ILE A 478 12.18 -8.72 -31.92
C ILE A 478 12.99 -10.03 -31.90
N ALA A 479 13.82 -10.28 -32.93
CA ALA A 479 14.65 -11.47 -33.01
C ALA A 479 15.65 -11.57 -31.84
N ASN A 480 16.25 -10.45 -31.43
CA ASN A 480 17.15 -10.42 -30.26
C ASN A 480 16.41 -10.74 -28.96
N CYS A 481 15.21 -10.20 -28.75
CA CYS A 481 14.35 -10.58 -27.61
C CYS A 481 13.98 -12.06 -27.65
N GLU A 482 13.59 -12.59 -28.82
CA GLU A 482 13.23 -14.01 -28.98
C GLU A 482 14.41 -14.94 -28.68
N MET A 483 15.63 -14.57 -29.06
CA MET A 483 16.83 -15.33 -28.70
C MET A 483 17.02 -15.42 -27.18
N MET A 484 16.76 -14.34 -26.43
CA MET A 484 16.77 -14.38 -24.96
C MET A 484 15.68 -15.31 -24.42
N LEU A 485 14.46 -15.24 -24.96
CA LEU A 485 13.35 -16.10 -24.55
C LEU A 485 13.59 -17.57 -24.87
N ALA A 486 14.21 -17.88 -26.02
CA ALA A 486 14.56 -19.24 -26.39
C ALA A 486 15.51 -19.86 -25.36
N ASN A 487 16.57 -19.13 -24.97
CA ASN A 487 17.49 -19.57 -23.92
C ASN A 487 16.78 -19.81 -22.58
N MET A 488 15.85 -18.94 -22.19
CA MET A 488 15.07 -19.11 -20.95
C MET A 488 14.14 -20.31 -21.00
N LYS A 489 13.52 -20.57 -22.16
CA LYS A 489 12.62 -21.71 -22.37
C LYS A 489 13.39 -23.03 -22.34
N GLU A 490 14.50 -23.13 -23.06
CA GLU A 490 15.36 -24.32 -23.05
C GLU A 490 16.00 -24.56 -21.68
N GLY A 491 16.27 -23.50 -20.93
CA GLY A 491 16.72 -23.57 -19.53
C GLY A 491 15.62 -23.90 -18.51
N GLY A 492 14.37 -24.15 -18.93
CA GLY A 492 13.24 -24.47 -18.05
C GLY A 492 12.78 -23.33 -17.14
N MET A 493 13.16 -22.09 -17.42
CA MET A 493 12.84 -20.91 -16.61
C MET A 493 11.46 -20.33 -16.89
N ILE A 494 10.96 -20.51 -18.12
CA ILE A 494 9.67 -20.00 -18.59
C ILE A 494 8.85 -21.10 -19.29
N SER A 495 7.53 -21.03 -19.18
CA SER A 495 6.64 -21.94 -19.90
C SER A 495 6.52 -21.58 -21.40
N ALA A 496 5.90 -22.47 -22.18
CA ALA A 496 5.57 -22.16 -23.57
C ALA A 496 4.61 -20.97 -23.71
N HIS A 497 3.73 -20.75 -22.71
CA HIS A 497 2.83 -19.61 -22.73
C HIS A 497 3.51 -18.32 -22.24
N ASP A 498 4.41 -18.41 -21.27
CA ASP A 498 5.28 -17.28 -20.90
C ASP A 498 6.07 -16.79 -22.11
N TYR A 499 6.60 -17.69 -22.95
CA TYR A 499 7.25 -17.35 -24.21
C TYR A 499 6.31 -16.57 -25.15
N ALA A 500 5.07 -17.03 -25.33
CA ALA A 500 4.11 -16.38 -26.22
C ALA A 500 3.75 -14.96 -25.76
N VAL A 501 3.55 -14.77 -24.45
CA VAL A 501 3.23 -13.48 -23.85
C VAL A 501 4.42 -12.53 -23.92
N ALA A 502 5.62 -13.01 -23.57
CA ALA A 502 6.83 -12.21 -23.66
C ALA A 502 7.17 -11.85 -25.11
N ARG A 503 6.95 -12.76 -26.07
CA ARG A 503 7.09 -12.45 -27.50
C ARG A 503 6.15 -11.32 -27.92
N ALA A 504 4.90 -11.33 -27.49
CA ALA A 504 3.98 -10.23 -27.75
C ALA A 504 4.50 -8.90 -27.16
N ALA A 505 5.05 -8.91 -25.95
CA ALA A 505 5.68 -7.72 -25.35
C ALA A 505 6.89 -7.24 -26.18
N ALA A 506 7.72 -8.15 -26.70
CA ALA A 506 8.84 -7.82 -27.58
C ALA A 506 8.36 -7.14 -28.87
N VAL A 507 7.32 -7.68 -29.51
CA VAL A 507 6.72 -7.09 -30.72
C VAL A 507 6.16 -5.70 -30.42
N ALA A 508 5.47 -5.51 -29.30
CA ALA A 508 4.94 -4.21 -28.90
C ALA A 508 6.05 -3.17 -28.67
N LEU A 509 7.08 -3.52 -27.89
CA LEU A 509 8.22 -2.63 -27.59
C LEU A 509 9.05 -2.28 -28.83
N CYS A 510 9.18 -3.21 -29.77
CA CYS A 510 9.94 -3.01 -31.00
C CYS A 510 9.12 -2.33 -32.11
N GLY A 511 7.88 -1.91 -31.83
CA GLY A 511 7.04 -1.18 -32.77
C GLY A 511 6.40 -2.04 -33.87
N GLY A 512 6.28 -3.35 -33.65
CA GLY A 512 5.70 -4.29 -34.61
C GLY A 512 6.71 -5.01 -35.49
N ASP A 513 6.22 -6.03 -36.22
CA ASP A 513 7.00 -6.80 -37.18
C ASP A 513 7.20 -6.01 -38.49
N ILE A 514 8.01 -4.96 -38.39
CA ILE A 514 8.36 -4.04 -39.48
C ILE A 514 9.87 -3.88 -39.61
N GLU A 515 10.31 -3.23 -40.67
CA GLU A 515 11.73 -3.04 -40.96
C GLU A 515 12.44 -2.28 -39.83
N THR A 516 13.62 -2.76 -39.43
CA THR A 516 14.42 -2.16 -38.37
C THR A 516 14.80 -0.73 -38.72
N GLY A 517 14.61 0.21 -37.77
CA GLY A 517 14.89 1.63 -37.99
C GLY A 517 13.78 2.39 -38.70
N SER A 518 12.64 1.74 -38.99
CA SER A 518 11.43 2.43 -39.46
C SER A 518 11.02 3.56 -38.52
N LEU A 519 10.45 4.62 -39.09
CA LEU A 519 9.91 5.75 -38.34
C LEU A 519 8.40 5.63 -38.27
N VAL A 520 7.85 5.59 -37.07
CA VAL A 520 6.40 5.49 -36.81
C VAL A 520 5.92 6.65 -35.95
N ASP A 521 4.61 6.83 -35.85
CA ASP A 521 3.98 7.75 -34.91
C ASP A 521 3.52 7.05 -33.63
N GLU A 522 3.10 7.83 -32.65
CA GLU A 522 2.60 7.28 -31.38
C GLU A 522 1.36 6.41 -31.55
N GLN A 523 0.47 6.75 -32.50
CA GLN A 523 -0.75 6.01 -32.76
C GLN A 523 -0.47 4.61 -33.30
N TRP A 524 0.58 4.44 -34.10
CA TRP A 524 1.06 3.14 -34.56
C TRP A 524 1.40 2.23 -33.38
N LEU A 525 2.20 2.72 -32.42
CA LEU A 525 2.61 1.93 -31.25
C LEU A 525 1.41 1.50 -30.40
N LEU A 526 0.48 2.42 -30.13
CA LEU A 526 -0.77 2.11 -29.42
C LEU A 526 -1.61 1.05 -30.15
N SER A 527 -1.66 1.12 -31.48
CA SER A 527 -2.41 0.16 -32.30
C SER A 527 -1.77 -1.23 -32.28
N VAL A 528 -0.45 -1.32 -32.29
CA VAL A 528 0.29 -2.60 -32.15
C VAL A 528 0.02 -3.21 -30.77
N GLU A 529 0.15 -2.44 -29.69
CA GLU A 529 -0.15 -2.91 -28.32
C GLU A 529 -1.57 -3.47 -28.21
N ARG A 530 -2.57 -2.69 -28.64
CA ARG A 530 -3.99 -3.06 -28.53
C ARG A 530 -4.28 -4.35 -29.29
N LYS A 531 -3.75 -4.47 -30.52
CA LYS A 531 -3.91 -5.68 -31.33
C LYS A 531 -3.38 -6.91 -30.60
N LEU A 532 -2.14 -6.84 -30.10
CA LEU A 532 -1.50 -7.97 -29.42
C LEU A 532 -2.20 -8.35 -28.11
N PHE A 533 -2.68 -7.36 -27.35
CA PHE A 533 -3.47 -7.59 -26.15
C PHE A 533 -4.76 -8.35 -26.44
N VAL A 534 -5.52 -7.91 -27.46
CA VAL A 534 -6.78 -8.55 -27.87
C VAL A 534 -6.53 -9.96 -28.42
N GLU A 535 -5.43 -10.18 -29.15
CA GLU A 535 -5.01 -11.51 -29.60
C GLU A 535 -4.69 -12.45 -28.42
N LEU A 536 -4.00 -11.96 -27.39
CA LEU A 536 -3.73 -12.75 -26.18
C LEU A 536 -5.00 -13.08 -25.40
N LEU A 537 -5.99 -12.18 -25.32
CA LEU A 537 -7.28 -12.46 -24.67
C LEU A 537 -8.04 -13.63 -25.29
N LYS A 538 -7.84 -13.88 -26.60
CA LYS A 538 -8.44 -15.01 -27.32
C LYS A 538 -7.75 -16.35 -27.01
N ASN A 539 -6.58 -16.33 -26.35
CA ASN A 539 -5.83 -17.53 -26.01
C ASN A 539 -6.40 -18.23 -24.76
N GLU A 540 -6.69 -19.52 -24.85
CA GLU A 540 -7.24 -20.31 -23.75
C GLU A 540 -6.35 -20.32 -22.50
N LYS A 541 -5.02 -20.33 -22.66
CA LYS A 541 -4.09 -20.32 -21.52
C LYS A 541 -4.10 -18.98 -20.79
N THR A 542 -4.25 -17.86 -21.50
CA THR A 542 -4.43 -16.53 -20.90
C THR A 542 -5.73 -16.51 -20.11
N GLN A 543 -6.83 -17.03 -20.68
CA GLN A 543 -8.12 -17.10 -19.98
C GLN A 543 -8.05 -17.98 -18.72
N GLN A 544 -7.29 -19.08 -18.74
CA GLN A 544 -7.01 -19.89 -17.55
C GLN A 544 -6.26 -19.09 -16.48
N ARG A 545 -5.24 -18.29 -16.85
CA ARG A 545 -4.51 -17.44 -15.91
C ARG A 545 -5.40 -16.38 -15.27
N ILE A 546 -6.26 -15.74 -16.06
CA ILE A 546 -7.23 -14.75 -15.56
C ILE A 546 -8.17 -15.40 -14.54
N ARG A 547 -8.80 -16.54 -14.87
CA ARG A 547 -9.69 -17.26 -13.95
C ARG A 547 -8.98 -17.68 -12.67
N HIS A 548 -7.80 -18.29 -12.78
CA HIS A 548 -7.04 -18.74 -11.61
C HIS A 548 -6.64 -17.57 -10.69
N THR A 549 -6.28 -16.42 -11.27
CA THR A 549 -5.93 -15.23 -10.49
C THR A 549 -7.14 -14.67 -9.76
N LEU A 550 -8.32 -14.64 -10.39
CA LEU A 550 -9.57 -14.23 -9.74
C LEU A 550 -10.00 -15.18 -8.62
N GLU A 551 -9.78 -16.49 -8.79
CA GLU A 551 -10.16 -17.51 -7.80
C GLU A 551 -9.20 -17.60 -6.62
N THR A 552 -7.88 -17.47 -6.87
CA THR A 552 -6.84 -17.78 -5.88
C THR A 552 -6.04 -16.57 -5.41
N GLY A 553 -6.12 -15.45 -6.12
CA GLY A 553 -5.26 -14.28 -5.93
C GLY A 553 -3.80 -14.53 -6.33
N LYS A 554 -3.48 -15.64 -7.01
CA LYS A 554 -2.11 -16.03 -7.38
C LYS A 554 -1.96 -16.21 -8.89
N PRO A 555 -0.77 -15.93 -9.46
CA PRO A 555 -0.49 -16.22 -10.86
C PRO A 555 -0.47 -17.73 -11.15
N LEU A 556 -0.96 -18.12 -12.33
CA LEU A 556 -0.85 -19.48 -12.87
C LEU A 556 0.28 -19.53 -13.91
N ARG A 557 1.20 -20.49 -13.79
CA ARG A 557 2.19 -20.78 -14.83
C ARG A 557 1.84 -22.08 -15.56
N ASN A 558 1.28 -21.95 -16.77
CA ASN A 558 0.79 -23.01 -17.66
C ASN A 558 1.40 -22.95 -19.07
#